data_AF-A0A8T4DB91-F1
#
_entry.id   AF-A0A8T4DB91-F1
#
_cell.length_a   1.000
_cell.length_b   1.000
_cell.length_c   1.000
_cell.angle_alpha   90.00
_cell.angle_beta   90.00
_cell.angle_gamma   90.00
#
_symmetry.space_group_name_H-M   'P 1'
#
loop_
_entity.id
_entity.type
_entity.pdbx_description
1 polymer ?
#
loop_
_entity_poly.entity_id
_entity_poly.type
_entity_poly.pdbx_seq_one_letter_code
_entity_poly.pdbx_strand_id
1 'polypeptide(L)'
;MRRNITVFADGCTQLIRTINLKEVDVAFGWNVFAVMHPATIQTVELPPELQIRRSTTAGIFTFAPNTAEAEVFLAFLRTEEAKAVYRKFGWEV
;
A
#
# COMPACT_ATOMS: atom_id res chain seq x y z
N MET A 1 11.10 18.21 17.11
CA MET A 1 9.74 18.16 17.71
C MET A 1 8.73 18.00 16.59
N ARG A 2 7.86 16.98 16.63
CA ARG A 2 6.91 16.59 15.55
C ARG A 2 5.59 17.36 15.64
N ARG A 3 5.63 18.69 15.73
CA ARG A 3 4.46 19.53 16.08
C ARG A 3 3.29 19.43 15.08
N ASN A 4 3.59 19.09 13.84
CA ASN A 4 2.58 18.99 12.76
C ASN A 4 2.07 17.56 12.54
N ILE A 5 2.53 16.59 13.34
CA ILE A 5 1.97 15.23 13.30
C ILE A 5 0.87 15.17 14.35
N THR A 6 -0.37 15.33 13.91
CA THR A 6 -1.56 15.39 14.77
C THR A 6 -2.21 14.02 14.98
N VAL A 7 -1.98 13.08 14.07
CA VAL A 7 -2.56 11.73 14.10
C VAL A 7 -1.49 10.68 13.77
N PHE A 8 -1.45 9.61 14.56
CA PHE A 8 -0.73 8.38 14.24
C PHE A 8 -1.79 7.30 13.95
N ALA A 9 -1.93 6.92 12.68
CA ALA A 9 -2.92 5.90 12.30
C ALA A 9 -2.37 4.49 12.54
N ASP A 10 -3.18 3.64 13.14
CA ASP A 10 -2.92 2.22 13.44
C ASP A 10 -2.99 1.33 12.19
N GLY A 11 -3.50 1.86 11.07
CA GLY A 11 -3.54 1.17 9.79
C GLY A 11 -4.22 1.96 8.67
N CYS A 12 -4.21 1.39 7.46
CA CYS A 12 -4.73 2.03 6.26
C CYS A 12 -6.18 2.49 6.40
N THR A 13 -7.04 1.68 7.02
CA THR A 13 -8.47 2.00 7.21
C THR A 13 -8.68 3.26 8.04
N GLN A 14 -7.94 3.41 9.14
CA GLN A 14 -8.03 4.59 9.98
C GLN A 14 -7.49 5.83 9.26
N LEU A 15 -6.38 5.68 8.53
CA LEU A 15 -5.80 6.76 7.75
C LEU A 15 -6.80 7.28 6.70
N ILE A 16 -7.46 6.40 5.94
CA ILE A 16 -8.48 6.77 4.96
C ILE A 16 -9.68 7.46 5.62
N ARG A 17 -10.12 6.97 6.79
CA ARG A 17 -11.20 7.63 7.56
C ARG A 17 -10.82 9.08 7.91
N THR A 18 -9.62 9.30 8.46
CA THR A 18 -9.14 10.64 8.84
C THR A 18 -9.04 11.58 7.64
N ILE A 19 -8.63 11.09 6.46
CA ILE A 19 -8.66 11.85 5.20
C ILE A 19 -10.10 12.22 4.83
N ASN A 20 -11.02 11.25 4.81
CA ASN A 20 -12.40 11.47 4.39
C ASN A 20 -13.18 12.40 5.34
N LEU A 21 -12.86 12.36 6.63
CA LEU A 21 -13.43 13.25 7.64
C LEU A 21 -12.75 14.62 7.69
N LYS A 22 -11.71 14.86 6.87
CA LYS A 22 -10.96 16.11 6.81
C LYS A 22 -10.32 16.49 8.15
N GLU A 23 -9.90 15.48 8.92
CA GLU A 23 -9.21 15.67 10.21
C GLU A 23 -7.74 16.10 10.03
N VAL A 24 -7.18 15.90 8.83
CA VAL A 24 -5.81 16.26 8.45
C VAL A 24 -5.78 16.89 7.05
N ASP A 25 -4.82 17.79 6.83
CA ASP A 25 -4.57 18.38 5.51
C ASP A 25 -3.71 17.49 4.62
N VAL A 26 -2.82 16.68 5.22
CA VAL A 26 -1.84 15.83 4.53
C VAL A 26 -1.75 14.47 5.22
N ALA A 27 -1.70 13.41 4.42
CA ALA A 27 -1.46 12.04 4.87
C ALA A 27 -0.20 11.48 4.21
N PHE A 28 0.68 10.86 4.99
CA PHE A 28 1.79 10.07 4.47
C PHE A 28 1.32 8.64 4.18
N GLY A 29 1.46 8.21 2.94
CA GLY A 29 1.07 6.87 2.48
C GLY A 29 1.95 6.37 1.34
N TRP A 30 1.57 5.23 0.78
CA TRP A 30 2.28 4.64 -0.35
C TRP A 30 1.77 5.19 -1.68
N ASN A 31 2.55 4.99 -2.74
CA ASN A 31 2.23 5.33 -4.13
C ASN A 31 0.83 4.85 -4.58
N VAL A 32 0.30 3.77 -3.99
CA VAL A 32 -1.06 3.27 -4.23
C VAL A 32 -2.17 4.30 -3.93
N PHE A 33 -1.91 5.34 -3.14
CA PHE A 33 -2.88 6.40 -2.88
C PHE A 33 -3.29 7.15 -4.16
N ALA A 34 -2.39 7.21 -5.16
CA ALA A 34 -2.68 7.83 -6.45
C ALA A 34 -3.81 7.15 -7.21
N VAL A 35 -4.00 5.84 -6.99
CA VAL A 35 -5.00 5.03 -7.71
C VAL A 35 -6.22 4.70 -6.86
N MET A 36 -6.14 4.82 -5.53
CA MET A 36 -7.20 4.37 -4.62
C MET A 36 -8.41 5.32 -4.58
N HIS A 37 -8.17 6.64 -4.46
CA HIS A 37 -9.24 7.65 -4.39
C HIS A 37 -8.88 8.90 -5.20
N PRO A 38 -8.77 8.80 -6.54
CA PRO A 38 -8.27 9.89 -7.38
C PRO A 38 -9.17 11.14 -7.35
N ALA A 39 -10.44 11.02 -6.94
CA ALA A 39 -11.35 12.16 -6.79
C ALA A 39 -11.09 13.01 -5.54
N THR A 40 -10.44 12.45 -4.51
CA THR A 40 -10.28 13.10 -3.20
C THR A 40 -8.82 13.22 -2.77
N ILE A 41 -7.90 12.51 -3.44
CA ILE A 41 -6.47 12.50 -3.09
C ILE A 41 -5.66 13.00 -4.27
N GLN A 42 -4.94 14.09 -4.06
CA GLN A 42 -3.84 14.52 -4.93
C GLN A 42 -2.54 14.01 -4.33
N THR A 43 -1.81 13.17 -5.07
CA THR A 43 -0.50 12.68 -4.65
C THR A 43 0.62 13.61 -5.09
N VAL A 44 1.55 13.88 -4.18
CA VAL A 44 2.78 14.62 -4.45
C VAL A 44 3.95 13.69 -4.20
N GLU A 45 4.79 13.50 -5.21
CA GLU A 45 5.99 12.67 -5.09
C GLU A 45 7.02 13.39 -4.21
N LEU A 46 7.64 12.65 -3.29
CA LEU A 46 8.73 13.20 -2.47
C LEU A 46 10.02 13.30 -3.28
N PRO A 47 10.91 14.25 -2.97
CA PRO A 47 12.26 14.27 -3.53
C PRO A 47 12.97 12.92 -3.35
N PRO A 48 13.77 12.45 -4.33
CA PRO A 48 14.39 11.12 -4.31
C PRO A 48 15.15 10.79 -3.01
N GLU A 49 15.80 11.78 -2.40
CA GLU A 49 16.55 11.66 -1.16
C GLU A 49 15.69 11.42 0.09
N LEU A 50 14.38 11.67 0.01
CA LEU A 50 13.40 11.44 1.08
C LEU A 50 12.51 10.21 0.84
N GLN A 51 12.59 9.59 -0.35
CA GLN A 51 11.75 8.46 -0.69
C GLN A 51 12.14 7.22 0.12
N ILE A 52 11.13 6.56 0.70
CA ILE A 52 11.29 5.30 1.42
C ILE A 52 10.71 4.17 0.57
N ARG A 53 11.55 3.20 0.22
CA ARG A 53 11.14 1.99 -0.50
C ARG A 53 10.93 0.82 0.46
N ARG A 54 9.80 0.12 0.31
CA ARG A 54 9.46 -1.09 1.05
C ARG A 54 8.92 -2.14 0.09
N SER A 55 9.37 -3.39 0.25
CA SER A 55 8.81 -4.53 -0.45
C SER A 55 7.52 -5.01 0.22
N THR A 56 6.72 -5.78 -0.52
CA THR A 56 5.61 -6.58 0.01
C THR A 56 6.01 -8.05 0.04
N THR A 57 5.51 -8.78 1.02
CA THR A 57 5.67 -10.22 1.14
C THR A 57 4.31 -10.90 1.22
N ALA A 58 4.24 -12.13 0.70
CA ALA A 58 3.09 -13.01 0.84
C ALA A 58 3.56 -14.32 1.46
N GLY A 59 2.74 -14.91 2.32
CA GLY A 59 3.07 -16.14 3.03
C GLY A 59 1.82 -16.98 3.29
N ILE A 60 2.03 -18.26 3.58
CA ILE A 60 0.97 -19.20 3.92
C ILE A 60 0.90 -19.29 5.45
N PHE A 61 -0.30 -19.19 6.00
CA PHE A 61 -0.49 -19.36 7.43
C PHE A 61 -0.25 -20.82 7.84
N THR A 62 0.34 -21.02 9.01
CA THR A 62 0.63 -22.37 9.56
C THR A 62 -0.62 -23.21 9.80
N PHE A 63 -1.79 -22.57 9.90
CA PHE A 63 -3.09 -23.18 10.12
C PHE A 63 -3.97 -23.18 8.86
N ALA A 64 -3.42 -22.85 7.68
CA ALA A 64 -4.20 -22.82 6.45
C ALA A 64 -4.74 -24.24 6.12
N PRO A 65 -6.05 -24.39 5.87
CA PRO A 65 -6.63 -25.70 5.58
C PRO A 65 -6.26 -26.23 4.19
N ASN A 66 -5.92 -25.34 3.26
CA ASN A 66 -5.68 -25.62 1.85
C ASN A 66 -4.28 -25.14 1.43
N THR A 67 -3.25 -25.71 2.06
CA THR A 67 -1.85 -25.28 1.86
C THR A 67 -1.38 -25.48 0.41
N ALA A 68 -1.77 -26.58 -0.24
CA ALA A 68 -1.35 -26.87 -1.61
C ALA A 68 -1.87 -25.82 -2.61
N GLU A 69 -3.13 -25.42 -2.51
CA GLU A 69 -3.73 -24.37 -3.33
C GLU A 69 -3.09 -23.01 -3.04
N ALA A 70 -2.77 -22.73 -1.77
CA ALA A 70 -2.06 -21.51 -1.39
C ALA A 70 -0.64 -21.45 -2.00
N GLU A 71 0.08 -22.57 -2.08
CA GLU A 71 1.38 -22.65 -2.75
C GLU A 71 1.27 -22.38 -4.26
N VAL A 72 0.25 -22.94 -4.91
CA VAL A 72 -0.04 -22.66 -6.33
C VAL A 72 -0.33 -21.17 -6.53
N PHE A 73 -1.10 -20.54 -5.64
CA PHE A 73 -1.35 -19.11 -5.71
C PHE A 73 -0.08 -18.28 -5.50
N LEU A 74 0.77 -18.62 -4.52
CA LEU A 74 2.08 -17.96 -4.36
C LEU A 74 3.01 -18.15 -5.57
N ALA A 75 2.93 -19.27 -6.27
CA ALA A 75 3.60 -19.45 -7.56
C ALA A 75 3.04 -18.52 -8.62
N PHE A 76 1.72 -18.40 -8.72
CA PHE A 76 1.07 -17.47 -9.65
C PHE A 76 1.50 -16.01 -9.42
N LEU A 77 1.58 -15.55 -8.16
CA LEU A 77 2.01 -14.18 -7.84
C LEU A 77 3.42 -13.82 -8.36
N ARG A 78 4.24 -14.80 -8.74
CA ARG A 78 5.60 -14.60 -9.27
C ARG A 78 5.69 -14.62 -10.79
N THR A 79 4.59 -14.91 -11.48
CA THR A 79 4.52 -14.96 -12.95
C THR A 79 4.57 -13.57 -13.57
N GLU A 80 4.92 -13.48 -14.86
CA GLU A 80 4.87 -12.20 -15.58
C GLU A 80 3.44 -11.64 -15.70
N GLU A 81 2.44 -12.53 -15.73
CA GLU A 81 1.03 -12.13 -15.70
C GLU A 81 0.70 -11.36 -14.42
N ALA A 82 1.04 -11.91 -13.25
CA ALA A 82 0.85 -11.23 -11.98
C ALA A 82 1.70 -9.94 -11.89
N LYS A 83 2.94 -9.95 -12.39
CA LYS A 83 3.80 -8.76 -12.45
C LYS A 83 3.23 -7.65 -13.32
N ALA A 84 2.55 -7.97 -14.42
CA ALA A 84 1.86 -6.96 -15.22
C ALA A 84 0.77 -6.25 -14.41
N VAL A 85 0.04 -6.98 -13.55
CA VAL A 85 -0.93 -6.39 -12.63
C VAL A 85 -0.24 -5.50 -11.60
N TYR A 86 0.88 -5.93 -11.01
CA TYR A 86 1.66 -5.09 -10.08
C TYR A 86 2.09 -3.77 -10.73
N ARG A 87 2.67 -3.81 -11.92
CA ARG A 87 3.09 -2.60 -12.67
C ARG A 87 1.91 -1.67 -12.95
N LYS A 88 0.74 -2.21 -13.30
CA LYS A 88 -0.49 -1.42 -13.54
C LYS A 88 -0.89 -0.58 -12.33
N PHE A 89 -0.63 -1.07 -11.12
CA PHE A 89 -0.92 -0.36 -9.87
C PHE A 89 0.30 0.39 -9.29
N GLY A 90 1.35 0.58 -10.09
CA GLY A 90 2.52 1.39 -9.74
C GLY A 90 3.57 0.68 -8.90
N TRP A 91 3.47 -0.64 -8.72
CA TRP A 91 4.51 -1.41 -8.02
C TRP A 91 5.74 -1.61 -8.91
N GLU A 92 6.92 -1.51 -8.30
CA GLU A 92 8.19 -1.93 -8.91
C GLU A 92 8.35 -3.46 -8.75
N VAL A 93 8.65 -4.17 -9.85
CA VAL A 93 8.75 -5.65 -9.93
C VAL A 93 9.91 -6.12 -10.79
#